data_AF-A0A956D6I4-F1
#
_entry.id   AF-A0A956D6I4-F1
#
_cell.length_a   1.000
_cell.length_b   1.000
_cell.length_c   1.000
_cell.angle_alpha   90.00
_cell.angle_beta   90.00
_cell.angle_gamma   90.00
#
_symmetry.space_group_name_H-M   'P 1'
#
loop_
_entity.id
_entity.type
_entity.pdbx_description
1 polymer ?
#
loop_
_entity_poly.entity_id
_entity_poly.type
_entity_poly.pdbx_seq_one_letter_code
_entity_poly.pdbx_strand_id
1 'polypeptide(L)'
;MSMPSNLKPLTDQDVDYDLFHCCGDEDLVFLRCEHCGHIWVECYECSTWYVDLNDLSRQESSFLSDTDARLSCPSCHRAFAHWDHLAHDRYFPNAQQVVEAGLERFLAPHLRKAKEPDGRRD
;
A
#
# COMPACT_ATOMS: atom_id res chain seq x y z
N MET A 1 25.94 -11.85 -1.87
CA MET A 1 24.87 -11.91 -2.88
C MET A 1 23.73 -11.05 -2.35
N SER A 2 23.64 -9.80 -2.79
CA SER A 2 22.59 -8.87 -2.35
C SER A 2 21.29 -9.23 -3.06
N MET A 3 20.23 -9.49 -2.31
CA MET A 3 18.90 -9.65 -2.89
C MET A 3 18.48 -8.34 -3.55
N PRO A 4 17.82 -8.37 -4.72
CA PRO A 4 17.33 -7.15 -5.35
C PRO A 4 16.33 -6.48 -4.41
N SER A 5 16.57 -5.21 -4.10
CA SER A 5 15.79 -4.36 -3.19
C SER A 5 14.30 -4.27 -3.54
N ASN A 6 13.90 -4.74 -4.73
CA ASN A 6 12.55 -4.71 -5.28
C ASN A 6 11.58 -5.77 -4.72
N LEU A 7 12.06 -6.70 -3.89
CA LEU A 7 11.20 -7.76 -3.31
C LEU A 7 10.78 -7.49 -1.87
N LYS A 8 11.31 -6.43 -1.23
CA LYS A 8 10.93 -6.07 0.13
C LYS A 8 9.50 -5.52 0.14
N PRO A 9 8.63 -5.97 1.07
CA PRO A 9 7.35 -5.32 1.34
C PRO A 9 7.54 -3.85 1.66
N LEU A 10 6.66 -3.01 1.12
CA LEU A 10 6.65 -1.58 1.40
C LEU A 10 6.16 -1.31 2.82
N THR A 11 6.70 -0.27 3.45
CA THR A 11 6.24 0.20 4.75
C THR A 11 5.50 1.53 4.64
N ASP A 12 5.11 2.07 5.78
CA ASP A 12 4.57 3.42 5.96
C ASP A 12 5.39 4.52 5.28
N GLN A 13 6.71 4.47 5.44
CA GLN A 13 7.66 5.42 4.83
C GLN A 13 7.68 5.39 3.29
N ASP A 14 7.11 4.35 2.67
CA ASP A 14 7.19 4.14 1.23
C ASP A 14 5.97 4.68 0.44
N VAL A 15 4.99 5.25 1.14
CA VAL A 15 3.81 5.92 0.55
C VAL A 15 4.06 7.43 0.43
N ASP A 16 3.66 8.04 -0.69
CA ASP A 16 3.67 9.50 -0.86
C ASP A 16 2.47 10.12 -0.12
N TYR A 17 2.73 10.61 1.10
CA TYR A 17 1.71 11.16 1.99
C TYR A 17 0.95 12.35 1.40
N ASP A 18 1.63 13.22 0.66
CA ASP A 18 1.07 14.49 0.17
C ASP A 18 -0.19 14.32 -0.71
N LEU A 19 -0.37 13.13 -1.29
CA LEU A 19 -1.51 12.78 -2.14
C LEU A 19 -2.76 12.38 -1.36
N PHE A 20 -2.60 11.96 -0.11
CA PHE A 20 -3.66 11.50 0.76
C PHE A 20 -3.84 12.57 1.83
N HIS A 21 -4.80 13.47 1.63
CA HIS A 21 -5.15 14.52 2.59
C HIS A 21 -5.84 13.94 3.83
N CYS A 22 -5.16 13.04 4.54
CA CYS A 22 -5.66 12.29 5.68
C CYS A 22 -5.35 12.98 7.01
N CYS A 23 -5.69 12.31 8.10
CA CYS A 23 -5.79 12.81 9.46
C CYS A 23 -4.46 13.20 10.16
N GLY A 24 -3.28 12.92 9.58
CA GLY A 24 -1.99 13.04 10.27
C GLY A 24 -0.81 13.48 9.40
N ASP A 25 0.38 12.95 9.67
CA ASP A 25 1.62 13.29 8.95
C ASP A 25 2.37 12.10 8.34
N GLU A 26 2.11 10.82 8.65
CA GLU A 26 2.93 9.73 8.05
C GLU A 26 2.38 8.28 8.11
N ASP A 27 1.18 8.03 8.67
CA ASP A 27 0.70 6.67 8.98
C ASP A 27 -0.08 5.97 7.84
N LEU A 28 0.46 6.01 6.61
CA LEU A 28 -0.18 5.41 5.42
C LEU A 28 0.59 4.19 4.93
N VAL A 29 -0.09 3.06 4.72
CA VAL A 29 0.53 1.85 4.16
C VAL A 29 -0.19 1.38 2.91
N PHE A 30 0.57 0.88 1.94
CA PHE A 30 -0.02 0.10 0.86
C PHE A 30 -0.49 -1.25 1.37
N LEU A 31 -1.68 -1.65 0.95
CA LEU A 31 -2.19 -2.99 1.09
C LEU A 31 -2.44 -3.62 -0.27
N ARG A 32 -2.30 -4.94 -0.34
CA ARG A 32 -2.50 -5.75 -1.52
C ARG A 32 -3.30 -7.00 -1.18
N CYS A 33 -4.32 -7.28 -1.99
CA CYS A 33 -5.04 -8.54 -1.88
C CYS A 33 -4.20 -9.66 -2.48
N GLU A 34 -3.91 -10.69 -1.71
CA GLU A 34 -3.18 -11.87 -2.18
C GLU A 34 -3.92 -12.66 -3.28
N HIS A 35 -5.26 -12.52 -3.36
CA HIS A 35 -6.09 -13.29 -4.26
C HIS A 35 -6.29 -12.64 -5.62
N CYS A 36 -6.62 -11.34 -5.66
CA CYS A 36 -6.86 -10.61 -6.91
C CYS A 36 -5.75 -9.61 -7.25
N GLY A 37 -4.81 -9.36 -6.34
CA GLY A 37 -3.74 -8.39 -6.56
C GLY A 37 -4.16 -6.92 -6.45
N HIS A 38 -5.42 -6.63 -6.11
CA HIS A 38 -5.90 -5.24 -5.90
C HIS A 38 -5.04 -4.53 -4.86
N ILE A 39 -4.63 -3.30 -5.15
CA ILE A 39 -3.81 -2.46 -4.26
C ILE A 39 -4.64 -1.25 -3.83
N TRP A 40 -4.62 -0.97 -2.53
CA TRP A 40 -5.24 0.21 -1.91
C TRP A 40 -4.32 0.74 -0.81
N VAL A 41 -4.70 1.85 -0.17
CA VAL A 41 -3.93 2.43 0.94
C VAL A 41 -4.79 2.47 2.20
N GLU A 42 -4.18 2.15 3.34
CA GLU A 42 -4.77 2.33 4.67
C GLU A 42 -4.05 3.44 5.43
N CYS A 43 -4.82 4.37 5.98
CA CYS A 43 -4.38 5.17 7.11
C CYS A 43 -4.78 4.45 8.39
N TYR A 44 -3.81 3.90 9.12
CA TYR A 44 -4.10 3.13 10.33
C TYR A 44 -4.35 4.02 11.56
N GLU A 45 -3.99 5.32 11.53
CA GLU A 45 -4.31 6.27 12.60
C GLU A 45 -5.82 6.49 12.72
N CYS A 46 -6.51 6.71 11.59
CA CYS A 46 -7.96 6.93 11.56
C CYS A 46 -8.76 5.80 10.89
N SER A 47 -8.16 4.61 10.74
CA SER A 47 -8.81 3.40 10.19
C SER A 47 -9.56 3.67 8.88
N THR A 48 -8.91 4.40 7.96
CA THR A 48 -9.49 4.81 6.68
C THR A 48 -8.80 4.10 5.53
N TRP A 49 -9.58 3.49 4.65
CA TRP A 49 -9.11 2.86 3.43
C TRP A 49 -9.42 3.72 2.21
N TYR A 50 -8.41 4.03 1.41
CA TYR A 50 -8.53 4.60 0.07
C TYR A 50 -8.65 3.46 -0.93
N VAL A 51 -9.88 2.95 -1.09
CA VAL A 51 -10.15 1.68 -1.78
C VAL A 51 -9.97 1.72 -3.31
N ASP A 52 -9.93 2.92 -3.88
CA ASP A 52 -9.67 3.17 -5.30
C ASP A 52 -8.64 4.30 -5.47
N LEU A 53 -7.41 3.94 -5.84
CA LEU A 53 -6.32 4.91 -6.00
C LEU A 53 -6.42 5.74 -7.30
N ASN A 54 -7.42 5.50 -8.15
CA ASN A 54 -7.77 6.41 -9.23
C ASN A 54 -8.85 7.43 -8.84
N ASP A 55 -9.53 7.21 -7.71
CA ASP A 55 -10.53 8.11 -7.14
C ASP A 55 -10.44 8.12 -5.61
N LEU A 56 -9.60 9.02 -5.07
CA LEU A 56 -9.33 9.14 -3.64
C LEU A 56 -10.54 9.60 -2.81
N SER A 57 -11.65 9.97 -3.45
CA SER A 57 -12.92 10.23 -2.76
C SER A 57 -13.62 8.93 -2.33
N ARG A 58 -13.25 7.79 -2.93
CA ARG A 58 -13.77 6.48 -2.56
C ARG A 58 -13.04 5.94 -1.34
N GLN A 59 -13.69 6.07 -0.20
CA GLN A 59 -13.14 5.69 1.09
C GLN A 59 -14.07 4.72 1.81
N GLU A 60 -13.46 3.79 2.56
CA GLU A 60 -14.15 2.87 3.45
C GLU A 60 -13.47 2.91 4.83
N SER A 61 -14.14 2.41 5.87
CA SER A 61 -13.52 2.28 7.19
C SER A 61 -12.98 0.87 7.39
N SER A 62 -11.75 0.76 7.88
CA SER A 62 -11.16 -0.50 8.34
C SER A 62 -11.47 -0.80 9.81
N PHE A 63 -12.25 0.06 10.48
CA PHE A 63 -12.67 -0.17 11.84
C PHE A 63 -13.69 -1.32 11.92
N LEU A 64 -13.41 -2.31 12.76
CA LEU A 64 -14.33 -3.40 13.08
C LEU A 64 -14.88 -3.20 14.49
N SER A 65 -16.20 -3.10 14.62
CA SER A 65 -16.89 -3.03 15.92
C SER A 65 -17.21 -4.41 16.50
N ASP A 66 -17.22 -5.45 15.66
CA ASP A 66 -17.50 -6.84 16.04
C ASP A 66 -16.20 -7.64 16.09
N THR A 67 -15.96 -8.34 17.19
CA THR A 67 -14.77 -9.16 17.43
C THR A 67 -14.65 -10.36 16.46
N ASP A 68 -15.77 -10.82 15.93
CA ASP A 68 -15.80 -11.94 14.97
C ASP A 68 -15.74 -11.47 13.51
N ALA A 69 -15.88 -10.16 13.27
CA ALA A 69 -15.77 -9.62 11.93
C ALA A 69 -14.34 -9.73 11.37
N ARG A 70 -14.26 -9.74 10.04
CA ARG A 70 -13.01 -9.76 9.29
C ARG A 70 -13.06 -8.70 8.21
N LEU A 71 -11.95 -7.96 8.09
CA LEU A 71 -11.72 -7.11 6.94
C LEU A 71 -11.65 -7.97 5.68
N SER A 72 -12.12 -7.39 4.57
CA SER A 72 -12.20 -8.07 3.28
C SER A 72 -11.63 -7.18 2.20
N CYS A 73 -11.07 -7.77 1.15
CA CYS A 73 -10.59 -6.99 0.02
C CYS A 73 -11.74 -6.16 -0.58
N PRO A 74 -11.58 -4.84 -0.80
CA PRO A 74 -12.66 -4.00 -1.34
C PRO A 74 -13.00 -4.32 -2.80
N SER A 75 -12.12 -5.02 -3.52
CA SER A 75 -12.33 -5.40 -4.93
C SER A 75 -13.00 -6.77 -5.09
N CYS A 76 -12.45 -7.83 -4.45
CA CYS A 76 -12.95 -9.19 -4.62
C CYS A 76 -13.79 -9.71 -3.45
N HIS A 77 -13.97 -8.90 -2.40
CA HIS A 77 -14.73 -9.20 -1.17
C HIS A 77 -14.29 -10.45 -0.43
N ARG A 78 -13.10 -10.97 -0.71
CA ARG A 78 -12.53 -12.09 0.04
C ARG A 78 -12.00 -11.59 1.38
N ALA A 79 -12.49 -12.20 2.45
CA ALA A 79 -12.02 -11.95 3.81
C ALA A 79 -10.54 -12.27 3.97
N PHE A 80 -9.84 -11.49 4.79
CA PHE A 80 -8.47 -11.79 5.16
C PHE A 80 -8.42 -13.02 6.06
N ALA A 81 -7.37 -13.83 5.88
CA ALA A 81 -7.16 -15.02 6.69
C ALA A 81 -6.81 -14.67 8.15
N HIS A 82 -6.26 -13.48 8.36
CA HIS A 82 -5.76 -12.98 9.65
C HIS A 82 -6.52 -11.71 10.03
N TRP A 83 -6.78 -11.55 11.33
CA TRP A 83 -7.48 -10.36 11.86
C TRP A 83 -6.53 -9.17 12.04
N ASP A 84 -5.25 -9.46 12.19
CA ASP A 84 -4.12 -8.55 12.34
C ASP A 84 -3.34 -8.41 11.03
N HIS A 85 -4.02 -7.99 9.94
CA HIS A 85 -3.42 -7.94 8.60
C HIS A 85 -2.14 -7.09 8.53
N LEU A 86 -2.01 -6.06 9.36
CA LEU A 86 -0.81 -5.22 9.42
C LEU A 86 0.43 -5.95 9.97
N ALA A 87 0.26 -7.09 10.64
CA ALA A 87 1.37 -7.90 11.15
C ALA A 87 1.93 -8.90 10.12
N HIS A 88 1.40 -8.92 8.89
CA HIS A 88 1.69 -9.95 7.90
C HIS A 88 2.08 -9.38 6.52
N ASP A 89 3.36 -9.54 6.18
CA ASP A 89 3.97 -9.13 4.90
C ASP A 89 3.19 -9.53 3.63
N ARG A 90 2.41 -10.62 3.68
CA ARG A 90 1.61 -11.11 2.53
C ARG A 90 0.58 -10.10 2.03
N TYR A 91 0.16 -9.17 2.90
CA TYR A 91 -0.81 -8.13 2.56
C TYR A 91 -0.15 -6.82 2.15
N PHE A 92 1.18 -6.74 2.11
CA PHE A 92 1.91 -5.56 1.67
C PHE A 92 2.52 -5.83 0.29
N PRO A 93 2.29 -4.95 -0.71
CA PRO A 93 2.97 -5.07 -1.98
C PRO A 93 4.44 -4.68 -1.83
N ASN A 94 5.27 -5.08 -2.80
CA ASN A 94 6.57 -4.46 -3.02
C ASN A 94 6.47 -3.34 -4.08
N ALA A 95 7.54 -2.54 -4.22
CA ALA A 95 7.58 -1.41 -5.17
C ALA A 95 7.27 -1.84 -6.61
N GLN A 96 7.79 -3.00 -7.04
CA GLN A 96 7.56 -3.49 -8.40
C GLN A 96 6.07 -3.76 -8.66
N GLN A 97 5.35 -4.35 -7.70
CA GLN A 97 3.92 -4.60 -7.83
C GLN A 97 3.10 -3.30 -7.92
N VAL A 98 3.49 -2.27 -7.17
CA VAL A 98 2.84 -0.94 -7.26
C VAL A 98 3.07 -0.30 -8.64
N VAL A 99 4.29 -0.40 -9.18
CA VAL A 99 4.62 0.09 -10.54
C VAL A 99 3.87 -0.70 -11.61
N GLU A 100 3.83 -2.03 -11.53
CA GLU A 100 3.10 -2.88 -12.48
C GLU A 100 1.59 -2.60 -12.49
N ALA A 101 1.04 -2.15 -11.36
CA ALA A 101 -0.34 -1.71 -11.24
C ALA A 101 -0.60 -0.29 -11.77
N GLY A 102 0.42 0.44 -12.24
CA GLY A 102 0.31 1.83 -12.71
C GLY A 102 0.10 2.85 -11.58
N LEU A 103 0.54 2.51 -10.37
CA LEU A 103 0.33 3.28 -9.14
C LEU A 103 1.62 3.96 -8.65
N GLU A 104 2.67 4.01 -9.48
CA GLU A 104 3.98 4.56 -9.15
C GLU A 104 3.97 5.98 -8.58
N ARG A 105 2.97 6.79 -8.95
CA ARG A 105 2.80 8.17 -8.47
C ARG A 105 2.64 8.26 -6.95
N PHE A 106 2.10 7.20 -6.34
CA PHE A 106 1.85 7.09 -4.90
C PHE A 106 3.04 6.54 -4.11
N LEU A 107 4.14 6.14 -4.77
CA LEU A 107 5.36 5.75 -4.08
C LEU A 107 6.07 7.00 -3.57
N ALA A 108 6.66 6.91 -2.37
CA ALA A 108 7.47 7.97 -1.80
C ALA A 108 8.62 8.41 -2.74
N PRO A 109 9.10 9.68 -2.64
CA PRO A 109 10.11 10.22 -3.54
C PRO A 109 11.38 9.37 -3.72
N HIS A 110 11.87 8.70 -2.66
CA HIS A 110 13.09 7.87 -2.74
C HIS A 110 12.92 6.60 -3.56
N LEU A 111 11.69 6.09 -3.70
CA LEU A 111 11.40 4.92 -4.53
C LEU A 111 11.13 5.28 -5.99
N ARG A 112 10.61 6.48 -6.27
CA ARG A 112 10.37 6.97 -7.63
C ARG A 112 11.67 7.27 -8.39
N LYS A 113 12.69 7.77 -7.68
CA LYS A 113 13.98 8.18 -8.26
C LYS A 113 14.97 7.04 -8.52
N ALA A 114 14.63 5.78 -8.22
CA ALA A 114 15.50 4.63 -8.47
C ALA A 114 15.71 4.29 -9.97
N LYS A 115 15.09 5.05 -10.89
CA LYS A 115 15.33 5.00 -12.35
C LYS A 115 16.23 6.16 -12.82
N GLU A 116 17.48 6.21 -12.34
CA GLU A 116 18.57 6.79 -13.13
C GLU A 116 19.78 5.86 -13.08
N PRO A 117 19.95 4.97 -14.07
CA PRO A 117 21.27 4.52 -14.47
C PRO A 117 21.79 5.47 -15.55
N ASP A 118 22.58 6.48 -15.18
CA ASP A 118 23.46 7.18 -16.11
C ASP A 118 24.83 7.33 -15.42
N GLY A 119 25.89 6.65 -15.81
CA GLY A 119 26.28 6.45 -17.20
C GLY A 119 27.25 7.55 -17.63
N ARG A 120 28.43 7.56 -17.00
CA ARG A 120 29.72 8.00 -17.59
C ARG A 120 29.74 9.40 -18.25
N ARG A 121 30.53 10.31 -17.69
CA ARG A 121 31.32 11.24 -18.49
C ARG A 121 32.70 11.41 -17.87
N ASP A 122 33.66 10.73 -18.49
CA ASP A 122 35.09 11.11 -18.52
C ASP A 122 35.25 12.54 -19.08
#